data_AF-A0A6G2V081-F1
#
_entry.id   AF-A0A6G2V081-F1
#
_cell.length_a   1.000
_cell.length_b   1.000
_cell.length_c   1.000
_cell.angle_alpha   90.00
_cell.angle_beta   90.00
_cell.angle_gamma   90.00
#
_symmetry.space_group_name_H-M   'P 1'
#
loop_
_entity.id
_entity.type
_entity.pdbx_description
1 polymer ?
#
loop_
_entity_poly.entity_id
_entity_poly.type
_entity_poly.pdbx_seq_one_letter_code
_entity_poly.pdbx_strand_id
1 'polypeptide(L)' 'MPTLILVRHGRSTANTAGVLAGRTPGVALDERGAAQAA' A
#
# COMPACT_ATOMS: atom_id res chain seq x y z
N MET A 1 10.06 10.07 26.51
CA MET A 1 9.40 10.89 25.47
C MET A 1 8.73 9.93 24.48
N PRO A 2 7.45 10.10 24.10
CA PRO A 2 6.84 9.23 23.11
C PRO A 2 7.26 9.59 21.69
N THR A 3 7.47 8.58 20.85
CA THR A 3 7.73 8.73 19.41
C THR A 3 6.61 8.06 18.63
N LEU A 4 6.03 8.76 17.66
CA LEU A 4 5.00 8.23 16.74
C LEU A 4 5.56 8.22 15.32
N ILE A 5 5.40 7.08 14.65
CA ILE A 5 5.77 6.89 13.25
C ILE A 5 4.51 6.46 12.49
N LEU A 6 4.19 7.19 11.42
CA LEU A 6 3.09 6.87 10.51
C LEU A 6 3.68 6.61 9.11
N VAL A 7 3.34 5.46 8.54
CA VAL A 7 3.83 5.05 7.22
C VAL A 7 2.64 4.62 6.39
N ARG A 8 2.61 5.04 5.12
CA ARG A 8 1.62 4.57 4.16
C ARG A 8 1.98 3.13 3.76
N HIS A 9 0.97 2.32 3.47
CA HIS A 9 1.17 1.01 2.85
C HIS A 9 2.02 1.11 1.55
N GLY A 10 2.71 0.02 1.20
CA GLY A 10 3.44 -0.08 -0.07
C GLY A 10 2.52 0.02 -1.30
N ARG A 11 3.11 0.15 -2.49
CA ARG A 11 2.37 0.24 -3.76
C ARG A 11 1.43 -0.95 -3.95
N SER A 12 0.15 -0.68 -4.20
CA SER A 12 -0.84 -1.70 -4.55
C SER A 12 -1.12 -1.75 -6.04
N THR A 13 -1.73 -2.84 -6.49
CA THR A 13 -2.22 -3.00 -7.87
C THR A 13 -3.13 -1.86 -8.32
N ALA A 14 -3.96 -1.33 -7.40
CA ALA A 14 -4.83 -0.18 -7.67
C ALA A 14 -4.05 1.12 -7.93
N ASN A 15 -2.89 1.34 -7.29
CA ASN A 15 -2.08 2.55 -7.49
C ASN A 15 -1.53 2.65 -8.92
N THR A 16 -1.25 1.52 -9.56
CA THR A 16 -0.78 1.47 -10.95
C THR A 16 -1.91 1.41 -11.97
N ALA A 17 -3.07 0.87 -11.59
CA ALA A 17 -4.22 0.74 -12.47
C ALA A 17 -5.04 2.03 -12.67
N GLY A 18 -4.73 3.11 -11.94
CA GLY A 18 -5.51 4.35 -11.97
C GLY A 18 -6.91 4.19 -11.34
N VAL A 19 -7.09 3.19 -10.47
CA VAL A 19 -8.37 2.87 -9.83
C VAL A 19 -8.36 3.33 -8.37
N LEU A 20 -9.48 3.88 -7.92
CA LEU A 20 -9.68 4.19 -6.51
C LEU A 20 -9.93 2.90 -5.71
N ALA A 21 -8.99 2.54 -4.83
CA ALA A 21 -9.05 1.27 -4.08
C ALA A 21 -10.23 1.19 -3.10
N GLY A 22 -10.46 2.21 -2.26
CA GLY A 22 -11.51 2.20 -1.25
C GLY A 22 -11.43 0.99 -0.31
N ARG A 23 -12.55 0.23 -0.19
CA ARG A 23 -12.63 -1.06 0.53
C ARG A 23 -12.81 -2.24 -0.44
N THR A 24 -12.37 -2.08 -1.68
CA THR A 24 -12.56 -3.09 -2.74
C THR A 24 -11.81 -4.37 -2.40
N PRO A 25 -12.46 -5.55 -2.44
CA PRO A 25 -11.79 -6.83 -2.23
C PRO A 25 -10.70 -7.10 -3.27
N GLY A 26 -9.63 -7.81 -2.88
CA GLY A 26 -8.58 -8.24 -3.80
C GLY A 26 -7.53 -7.18 -4.14
N VAL A 27 -7.58 -5.99 -3.55
CA VAL A 27 -6.48 -5.01 -3.68
C VAL A 27 -5.33 -5.43 -2.76
N ALA A 28 -4.23 -5.87 -3.37
CA ALA A 28 -3.02 -6.31 -2.68
C ALA A 28 -1.80 -5.47 -3.08
N LEU A 29 -0.72 -5.60 -2.32
CA LEU A 29 0.60 -5.09 -2.73
C LEU A 29 1.03 -5.81 -4.01
N ASP A 30 1.64 -5.07 -4.92
CA ASP A 30 2.38 -5.68 -6.03
C ASP A 30 3.82 -6.01 -5.60
N GLU A 31 4.62 -6.62 -6.48
CA GLU A 31 6.00 -7.02 -6.17
C GLU A 31 6.86 -5.85 -5.64
N ARG A 32 6.71 -4.66 -6.21
CA ARG A 32 7.41 -3.46 -5.73
C ARG A 32 6.86 -3.01 -4.39
N GLY A 33 5.55 -3.10 -4.18
CA GLY A 33 4.92 -2.84 -2.89
C GLY A 33 5.39 -3.78 -1.80
N ALA A 34 5.57 -5.06 -2.10
CA ALA A 34 6.13 -6.04 -1.18
C ALA A 34 7.60 -5.71 -0.83
N ALA A 35 8.42 -5.35 -1.82
CA ALA A 35 9.79 -4.91 -1.59
C ALA A 35 9.91 -3.60 -0.78
N GLN A 36 8.90 -2.73 -0.81
CA GLN A 36 8.85 -1.53 0.05
C GLN A 36 8.51 -1.84 1.51
N ALA A 37 7.87 -2.99 1.76
CA ALA A 37 7.41 -3.41 3.08
C ALA A 37 8.37 -4.40 3.78
N ALA A 38 9.32 -4.98 3.04
CA ALA A 38 10.38 -5.84 3.55
C ALA A 38 11.50 -5.01 4.22
#